data_AF-A0A5K1FW89-F1
#
_entry.id   AF-A0A5K1FW89-F1
#
_cell.length_a   1.000
_cell.length_b   1.000
_cell.length_c   1.000
_cell.angle_alpha   90.00
_cell.angle_beta   90.00
_cell.angle_gamma   90.00
#
_symmetry.space_group_name_H-M   'P 1'
#
loop_
_entity.id
_entity.type
_entity.pdbx_description
1 polymer ?
#
loop_
_entity_poly.entity_id
_entity_poly.type
_entity_poly.pdbx_seq_one_letter_code
_entity_poly.pdbx_strand_id
1 'polypeptide(L)' 'DDQLTGNVASVDVATQENLNKLVEVGENLLKKPVSRVNLETGLFEPVTNEGTNEEALI' A
#
# COMPACT_ATOMS: atom_id res chain seq x y z
N ASP A 1 0.65 -3.94 -8.59
CA ASP A 1 1.23 -2.62 -8.24
C ASP A 1 0.82 -2.21 -6.85
N ASP A 2 1.79 -1.72 -6.09
CA ASP A 2 1.66 -1.06 -4.77
C ASP A 2 1.91 0.44 -4.87
N GLN A 3 2.18 0.92 -6.09
CA GLN A 3 2.58 2.28 -6.35
C GLN A 3 1.36 3.12 -6.68
N LEU A 4 1.27 4.28 -6.02
CA LEU A 4 0.38 5.35 -6.45
C LEU A 4 0.95 5.89 -7.78
N THR A 5 0.12 5.96 -8.81
CA THR A 5 0.53 6.41 -10.14
C THR A 5 -0.35 7.57 -10.62
N GLY A 6 0.23 8.43 -11.46
CA GLY A 6 -0.47 9.60 -12.01
C GLY A 6 -1.04 10.51 -10.93
N ASN A 7 -2.29 10.94 -11.10
CA ASN A 7 -2.96 11.84 -10.16
C ASN A 7 -3.12 11.26 -8.75
N VAL A 8 -3.14 9.93 -8.62
CA VAL A 8 -3.28 9.24 -7.32
C VAL A 8 -2.02 9.43 -6.47
N ALA A 9 -0.86 9.64 -7.08
CA ALA A 9 0.37 9.98 -6.38
C ALA A 9 0.44 11.45 -5.95
N SER A 10 -0.46 12.31 -6.46
CA SER A 10 -0.45 13.74 -6.21
C SER A 10 -1.23 14.08 -4.95
N VAL A 11 -0.58 14.78 -4.03
CA VAL A 11 -1.18 15.18 -2.73
C VAL A 11 -2.08 16.42 -2.84
N ASP A 12 -2.03 17.14 -3.95
CA ASP A 12 -2.77 18.37 -4.24
C ASP A 12 -4.03 18.14 -5.11
N VAL A 13 -4.21 16.94 -5.67
CA VAL A 13 -5.37 16.59 -6.49
C VAL A 13 -6.46 15.95 -5.62
N ALA A 14 -7.27 16.79 -4.97
CA ALA A 14 -8.36 16.36 -4.09
C ALA A 14 -9.72 16.22 -4.81
N THR A 15 -9.74 15.69 -6.04
CA THR A 15 -11.01 15.40 -6.72
C THR A 15 -11.66 14.16 -6.13
N GLN A 16 -13.00 14.07 -6.15
CA GLN A 16 -13.74 12.90 -5.62
C GLN A 16 -13.27 11.59 -6.25
N GLU A 17 -12.97 11.61 -7.56
CA GLU A 17 -12.45 10.45 -8.27
C GLU A 17 -11.08 10.02 -7.74
N ASN A 18 -10.18 10.96 -7.48
CA ASN A 18 -8.85 10.66 -6.97
C ASN A 18 -8.89 10.09 -5.55
N LEU A 19 -9.75 10.66 -4.70
CA LEU A 19 -9.97 10.17 -3.33
C LEU A 19 -10.55 8.74 -3.32
N ASN A 20 -11.51 8.44 -4.20
CA ASN A 20 -12.06 7.09 -4.31
C ASN A 20 -11.00 6.08 -4.76
N LYS A 21 -10.13 6.46 -5.71
CA LYS A 21 -9.01 5.61 -6.15
C LYS A 21 -8.00 5.38 -5.03
N LEU A 22 -7.70 6.39 -4.20
CA LEU A 22 -6.83 6.24 -3.03
C LEU A 22 -7.39 5.23 -2.02
N VAL A 23 -8.71 5.26 -1.77
CA VAL A 23 -9.38 4.27 -0.91
C VAL A 23 -9.23 2.87 -1.49
N GLU A 24 -9.53 2.67 -2.77
CA GLU A 24 -9.40 1.37 -3.43
C GLU A 24 -7.96 0.83 -3.37
N VAL A 25 -6.96 1.70 -3.57
CA VAL A 25 -5.55 1.31 -3.42
C VAL A 25 -5.23 0.90 -1.99
N GLY A 26 -5.73 1.64 -1.00
CA GLY A 26 -5.58 1.30 0.42
C GLY A 26 -6.19 -0.06 0.78
N GLU A 27 -7.42 -0.33 0.35
CA GLU A 27 -8.09 -1.62 0.56
C GLU A 27 -7.34 -2.78 -0.09
N ASN A 28 -6.75 -2.55 -1.26
CA ASN A 28 -5.92 -3.55 -1.94
C ASN A 28 -4.59 -3.78 -1.22
N LEU A 29 -3.99 -2.74 -0.63
CA LEU A 29 -2.77 -2.85 0.18
C LEU A 29 -3.00 -3.64 1.47
N LEU A 30 -4.15 -3.46 2.11
CA LEU A 30 -4.52 -4.19 3.33
C LEU A 30 -4.57 -5.70 3.11
N LYS A 31 -5.04 -6.15 1.93
CA LYS A 31 -5.13 -7.58 1.58
C LYS A 31 -3.79 -8.22 1.22
N LYS A 32 -2.73 -7.43 1.03
CA LYS A 32 -1.41 -7.95 0.67
C LYS A 32 -0.67 -8.51 1.89
N PRO A 33 0.28 -9.43 1.68
CA PRO A 33 1.08 -9.96 2.77
C PRO A 33 1.90 -8.86 3.43
N VAL A 34 2.10 -9.00 4.75
CA VAL A 34 2.98 -8.12 5.52
C VAL A 34 4.34 -8.04 4.85
N SER A 35 4.86 -6.83 4.68
CA SER A 35 6.18 -6.60 4.11
C SER A 35 7.06 -5.80 5.06
N ARG A 36 8.35 -6.16 5.13
CA ARG A 36 9.35 -5.46 5.94
C ARG A 36 10.43 -4.87 5.05
N VAL A 37 11.02 -3.78 5.51
CA VAL A 37 12.20 -3.22 4.84
C VAL A 37 13.41 -4.12 5.11
N ASN A 38 14.02 -4.59 4.04
CA ASN A 38 15.33 -5.22 4.10
C ASN A 38 16.37 -4.10 4.17
N LEU A 39 17.13 -4.03 5.26
CA LEU A 39 18.10 -2.95 5.51
C LEU A 39 19.35 -3.04 4.62
N GLU A 40 19.62 -4.20 4.02
CA GLU A 40 20.74 -4.39 3.10
C GLU A 40 20.39 -3.89 1.69
N THR A 41 19.17 -4.20 1.21
CA THR A 41 18.72 -3.85 -0.14
C THR A 41 17.94 -2.53 -0.19
N GLY A 42 17.41 -2.09 0.95
CA GLY A 42 16.49 -0.95 1.06
C GLY A 42 15.09 -1.20 0.51
N LEU A 43 14.78 -2.44 0.12
CA LEU A 43 13.51 -2.81 -0.51
C LEU A 43 12.52 -3.40 0.50
N PHE A 44 11.23 -3.27 0.20
CA PHE A 44 10.18 -3.95 0.94
C PHE A 44 10.06 -5.39 0.45
N GLU A 45 10.22 -6.34 1.38
CA GLU A 45 10.14 -7.77 1.11
C GLU A 45 9.00 -8.39 1.92
N PRO A 46 8.16 -9.24 1.30
CA PRO A 46 7.07 -9.91 2.00
C PRO A 46 7.63 -10.86 3.06
N VAL A 47 7.04 -10.83 4.26
CA VAL A 47 7.38 -11.72 5.35
C VAL A 47 6.51 -12.97 5.27
N THR A 48 7.14 -14.12 5.09
CA THR A 48 6.43 -15.40 5.10
C THR A 48 5.81 -15.68 6.47
N ASN A 49 4.55 -16.11 6.49
CA ASN A 49 3.77 -16.51 7.67
C ASN A 49 3.29 -15.39 8.60
N GLU A 50 3.41 -14.11 8.23
CA GLU A 50 2.87 -12.99 9.04
C GLU A 50 1.47 -12.52 8.62
N GLY A 51 0.81 -13.23 7.70
CA GLY A 51 -0.54 -12.89 7.27
C GLY A 51 -0.59 -11.63 6.39
N THR A 52 -1.73 -10.93 6.41
CA THR A 52 -1.96 -9.71 5.63
C THR A 52 -1.67 -8.44 6.42
N ASN A 53 -1.50 -7.31 5.73
CA ASN A 53 -1.37 -6.00 6.36
C ASN A 53 -2.60 -5.64 7.21
N GLU A 54 -3.80 -6.08 6.82
CA GLU A 54 -5.03 -5.90 7.59
C GLU A 54 -4.94 -6.58 8.96
N GLU A 55 -4.49 -7.83 8.99
CA GLU A 55 -4.36 -8.62 10.22
C GLU A 55 -3.30 -8.03 11.17
N ALA A 56 -2.25 -7.41 10.63
CA ALA A 56 -1.17 -6.82 11.40
C ALA A 56 -1.52 -5.45 12.04
N LEU A 57 -2.60 -4.80 11.62
CA LEU A 57 -3.04 -3.49 12.15
C LEU A 57 -4.04 -3.59 13.32
N ILE A 58 -4.38 -4.80 13.76
CA ILE A 58 -5.32 -5.10 14.85
C ILE A 58 -4.64 -5.01 16.22
#